data_AF-A0A1F2X0T5-F1
#
_entry.id   AF-A0A1F2X0T5-F1
#
_cell.length_a   1.000
_cell.length_b   1.000
_cell.length_c   1.000
_cell.angle_alpha   90.00
_cell.angle_beta   90.00
_cell.angle_gamma   90.00
#
_symmetry.space_group_name_H-M   'P 1'
#
loop_
_entity.id
_entity.type
_entity.pdbx_description
1 polymer ?
#
loop_
_entity_poly.entity_id
_entity_poly.type
_entity_poly.pdbx_seq_one_letter_code
_entity_poly.pdbx_strand_id
1 'polypeptide(L)'
;MISPVGPSGDPAGTMNEQATVTQSAAQGVTSTAANWLQSGEVNPALTRLADTSKRVSARIARDIKAVKERDPAARSTVEVLTCYPGLHALWLHRAAHALWKRGVPVLPRLVSQFGRFVTGIEIHPGATIGEGLFIDHGAGVVIGETAEVGDNVTIYQGVTLGGTGKETGKRHPTVGDNVVIGAASQLLGSIHIGDNVKIGSGSVVVQDAPANTTVVGNPGRPVISEGARVGIPDIDYTHLPDPVAEAMKCLVRRMVQLENEIEALRKAALDPAAVQALASDGRPHPDRLLSAADVACDPPRLDGTPDF
;
A
#
# COMPACT_ATOMS: atom_id res chain seq x y z
N MET A 1 14.71 100.98 -28.26
CA MET A 1 15.77 100.64 -27.29
C MET A 1 16.05 99.15 -27.39
N ILE A 2 17.32 98.83 -27.59
CA ILE A 2 18.04 97.58 -27.24
C ILE A 2 17.94 96.39 -28.22
N SER A 3 19.15 95.92 -28.52
CA SER A 3 19.66 94.86 -29.40
C SER A 3 19.50 93.42 -28.84
N PRO A 4 19.90 92.39 -29.61
CA PRO A 4 19.60 90.97 -29.38
C PRO A 4 20.75 90.19 -28.70
N VAL A 5 20.46 88.96 -28.22
CA VAL A 5 21.45 87.93 -27.85
C VAL A 5 20.89 86.54 -28.20
N GLY A 6 21.68 85.69 -28.88
CA GLY A 6 21.40 84.27 -29.14
C GLY A 6 21.54 83.37 -27.89
N PRO A 7 21.53 82.02 -27.99
CA PRO A 7 22.44 81.29 -28.87
C PRO A 7 21.86 80.08 -29.61
N SER A 8 22.62 79.66 -30.61
CA SER A 8 22.63 78.36 -31.30
C SER A 8 23.01 77.21 -30.36
N GLY A 9 22.20 76.14 -30.37
CA GLY A 9 22.53 74.84 -29.76
C GLY A 9 22.55 73.74 -30.82
N ASP A 10 23.70 73.08 -30.96
CA ASP A 10 23.96 71.92 -31.82
C ASP A 10 23.15 70.67 -31.38
N PRO A 11 22.58 69.87 -32.31
CA PRO A 11 21.91 68.61 -31.97
C PRO A 11 22.85 67.38 -31.94
N ALA A 12 24.18 67.56 -31.89
CA ALA A 12 25.14 66.46 -32.07
C ALA A 12 25.60 65.74 -30.77
N GLY A 13 24.91 65.91 -29.64
CA GLY A 13 25.38 65.44 -28.33
C GLY A 13 24.80 64.12 -27.80
N THR A 14 23.69 63.61 -28.34
CA THR A 14 22.90 62.56 -27.65
C THR A 14 23.02 61.15 -28.20
N MET A 15 23.81 60.92 -29.27
CA MET A 15 23.97 59.58 -29.86
C MET A 15 25.22 58.81 -29.42
N ASN A 16 26.13 59.41 -28.64
CA ASN A 16 27.39 58.74 -28.27
C ASN A 16 27.32 58.01 -26.91
N GLU A 17 26.45 58.43 -25.98
CA GLU A 17 26.36 57.84 -24.63
C GLU A 17 25.61 56.49 -24.60
N GLN A 18 24.64 56.27 -25.50
CA GLN A 18 23.89 55.01 -25.56
C GLN A 18 24.70 53.87 -26.22
N ALA A 19 25.67 54.20 -27.07
CA ALA A 19 26.58 53.23 -27.67
C ALA A 19 27.65 52.74 -26.67
N THR A 20 28.06 53.57 -25.71
CA THR A 20 29.09 53.20 -24.72
C THR A 20 28.53 52.29 -23.62
N VAL A 21 27.29 52.51 -23.18
CA VAL A 21 26.63 51.67 -22.16
C VAL A 21 26.32 50.27 -22.69
N THR A 22 25.95 50.15 -23.97
CA THR A 22 25.68 48.85 -24.61
C THR A 22 26.97 48.05 -24.88
N GLN A 23 28.10 48.71 -25.20
CA GLN A 23 29.40 48.04 -25.30
C GLN A 23 29.96 47.58 -23.94
N SER A 24 29.79 48.36 -22.88
CA SER A 24 30.22 47.99 -21.52
C SER A 24 29.43 46.80 -20.96
N ALA A 25 28.11 46.74 -21.19
CA ALA A 25 27.28 45.61 -20.77
C ALA A 25 27.61 44.33 -21.57
N ALA A 26 27.87 44.44 -22.87
CA ALA A 26 28.27 43.30 -23.70
C ALA A 26 29.66 42.74 -23.32
N GLN A 27 30.61 43.60 -22.96
CA GLN A 27 31.94 43.19 -22.47
C GLN A 27 31.90 42.59 -21.05
N GLY A 28 30.98 43.03 -20.19
CA GLY A 28 30.75 42.44 -18.87
C GLY A 28 30.15 41.02 -18.93
N VAL A 29 29.22 40.77 -19.86
CA VAL A 29 28.60 39.45 -20.03
C VAL A 29 29.57 38.45 -20.68
N THR A 30 30.37 38.89 -21.67
CA THR A 30 31.35 38.02 -22.33
C THR A 30 32.54 37.69 -21.43
N SER A 31 33.00 38.62 -20.58
CA SER A 31 34.07 38.35 -19.60
C SER A 31 33.61 37.43 -18.46
N THR A 32 32.35 37.53 -18.03
CA THR A 32 31.78 36.63 -17.02
C THR A 32 31.63 35.21 -17.59
N ALA A 33 31.11 35.05 -18.80
CA ALA A 33 30.99 33.74 -19.44
C ALA A 33 32.36 33.10 -19.76
N ALA A 34 33.36 33.91 -20.15
CA ALA A 34 34.72 33.45 -20.38
C ALA A 34 35.43 33.02 -19.07
N ASN A 35 35.23 33.75 -17.97
CA ASN A 35 35.76 33.37 -16.65
C ASN A 35 35.13 32.07 -16.12
N TRP A 36 33.84 31.82 -16.42
CA TRP A 36 33.15 30.56 -16.07
C TRP A 36 33.65 29.36 -16.88
N LEU A 37 34.05 29.55 -18.13
CA LEU A 37 34.65 28.50 -18.96
C LEU A 37 36.11 28.19 -18.56
N GLN A 38 36.82 29.15 -17.96
CA GLN A 38 38.21 28.99 -17.51
C GLN A 38 38.37 28.47 -16.08
N SER A 39 37.37 28.63 -15.19
CA SER A 39 37.52 28.29 -13.77
C SER A 39 37.50 26.79 -13.47
N GLY A 40 37.08 25.93 -14.42
CA GLY A 40 36.99 24.47 -14.19
C GLY A 40 36.01 24.06 -13.08
N GLU A 41 35.24 25.02 -12.54
CA GLU A 41 34.27 24.76 -11.48
C GLU A 41 33.04 24.10 -12.08
N VAL A 42 32.89 22.80 -11.79
CA VAL A 42 31.69 22.04 -12.14
C VAL A 42 30.49 22.68 -11.47
N ASN A 43 29.54 23.18 -12.26
CA ASN A 43 28.36 23.87 -11.74
C ASN A 43 27.59 22.95 -10.76
N PRO A 44 27.46 23.32 -9.48
CA PRO A 44 26.81 22.49 -8.46
C PRO A 44 25.33 22.21 -8.75
N ALA A 45 24.67 23.03 -9.59
CA ALA A 45 23.32 22.74 -10.06
C ALA A 45 23.31 21.62 -11.11
N LEU A 46 24.30 21.57 -12.01
CA LEU A 46 24.43 20.52 -13.02
C LEU A 46 24.77 19.17 -12.37
N THR A 47 25.64 19.14 -11.36
CA THR A 47 25.94 17.91 -10.61
C THR A 47 24.72 17.41 -9.84
N ARG A 48 23.97 18.31 -9.17
CA ARG A 48 22.69 17.94 -8.52
C ARG A 48 21.65 17.38 -9.49
N LEU A 49 21.53 17.98 -10.68
CA LEU A 49 20.63 17.48 -11.73
C LEU A 49 21.07 16.11 -12.26
N ALA A 50 22.37 15.92 -12.50
CA ALA A 50 22.94 14.66 -12.94
C ALA A 50 22.75 13.54 -11.90
N ASP A 51 22.98 13.83 -10.62
CA ASP A 51 22.78 12.88 -9.52
C ASP A 51 21.31 12.53 -9.32
N THR A 52 20.43 13.53 -9.44
CA THR A 52 18.96 13.30 -9.39
C THR A 52 18.53 12.42 -10.56
N SER A 53 19.01 12.71 -11.77
CA SER A 53 18.71 11.93 -12.97
C SER A 53 19.16 10.48 -12.83
N LYS A 54 20.39 10.23 -12.33
CA LYS A 54 20.90 8.89 -12.05
C LYS A 54 20.06 8.12 -11.02
N ARG A 55 19.61 8.80 -9.96
CA ARG A 55 18.76 8.17 -8.93
C ARG A 55 17.39 7.80 -9.48
N VAL A 56 16.79 8.69 -10.29
CA VAL A 56 15.49 8.44 -10.93
C VAL A 56 15.60 7.29 -11.93
N SER A 57 16.62 7.28 -12.79
CA SER A 57 16.79 6.21 -13.78
C SER A 57 17.06 4.85 -13.13
N ALA A 58 17.89 4.80 -12.08
CA ALA A 58 18.11 3.58 -11.29
C ALA A 58 16.82 3.06 -10.66
N ARG A 59 15.94 3.96 -10.19
CA ARG A 59 14.64 3.59 -9.61
C ARG A 59 13.68 3.05 -10.66
N ILE A 60 13.57 3.71 -11.81
CA ILE A 60 12.77 3.24 -12.94
C ILE A 60 13.23 1.86 -13.39
N ALA A 61 14.55 1.63 -13.49
CA ALA A 61 15.09 0.33 -13.85
C ALA A 61 14.70 -0.77 -12.85
N ARG A 62 14.65 -0.45 -11.55
CA ARG A 62 14.18 -1.37 -10.51
C ARG A 62 12.69 -1.64 -10.59
N ASP A 63 11.87 -0.62 -10.82
CA ASP A 63 10.42 -0.78 -10.99
C ASP A 63 10.12 -1.68 -12.22
N ILE A 64 10.81 -1.47 -13.35
CA ILE A 64 10.69 -2.31 -14.56
C ILE A 64 11.15 -3.75 -14.28
N LYS A 65 12.26 -3.92 -13.55
CA LYS A 65 12.76 -5.25 -13.17
C LYS A 65 11.74 -5.99 -12.31
N ALA A 66 11.13 -5.33 -11.34
CA ALA A 66 10.09 -5.91 -10.50
C ALA A 66 8.90 -6.40 -11.33
N VAL A 67 8.44 -5.63 -12.33
CA VAL A 67 7.37 -6.07 -13.24
C VAL A 67 7.77 -7.35 -13.97
N LYS A 68 8.97 -7.39 -14.57
CA LYS A 68 9.44 -8.55 -15.34
C LYS A 68 9.63 -9.83 -14.51
N GLU A 69 9.99 -9.68 -13.25
CA GLU A 69 10.16 -10.82 -12.34
C GLU A 69 8.81 -11.39 -11.85
N ARG A 70 7.76 -10.56 -11.83
CA ARG A 70 6.48 -10.89 -11.21
C ARG A 70 5.37 -11.19 -12.20
N ASP A 71 5.47 -10.67 -13.41
CA ASP A 71 4.46 -10.83 -14.45
C ASP A 71 5.01 -11.69 -15.61
N PRO A 72 4.52 -12.94 -15.76
CA PRO A 72 4.84 -13.78 -16.91
C PRO A 72 4.47 -13.18 -18.26
N ALA A 73 3.54 -12.22 -18.31
CA ALA A 73 3.11 -11.55 -19.54
C ALA A 73 4.07 -10.43 -19.98
N ALA A 74 4.99 -9.98 -19.12
CA ALA A 74 5.93 -8.89 -19.40
C ALA A 74 7.07 -9.30 -20.36
N ARG A 75 6.73 -9.52 -21.64
CA ARG A 75 7.66 -10.09 -22.64
C ARG A 75 8.74 -9.12 -23.12
N SER A 76 8.46 -7.81 -23.13
CA SER A 76 9.41 -6.81 -23.62
C SER A 76 9.48 -5.54 -22.75
N THR A 77 10.64 -4.89 -22.69
CA THR A 77 10.81 -3.63 -21.94
C THR A 77 9.95 -2.50 -22.51
N VAL A 78 9.76 -2.48 -23.83
CA VAL A 78 8.96 -1.45 -24.50
C VAL A 78 7.49 -1.61 -24.11
N GLU A 79 6.96 -2.83 -24.14
CA GLU A 79 5.61 -3.13 -23.66
C GLU A 79 5.42 -2.76 -22.20
N VAL A 80 6.37 -3.10 -21.33
CA VAL A 80 6.34 -2.68 -19.92
C VAL A 80 6.33 -1.15 -19.79
N LEU A 81 7.12 -0.45 -20.60
CA LEU A 81 7.19 1.01 -20.56
C LEU A 81 5.92 1.68 -21.11
N THR A 82 5.26 1.11 -22.12
CA THR A 82 4.13 1.78 -22.82
C THR A 82 2.77 1.30 -22.36
N CYS A 83 2.64 0.07 -21.87
CA CYS A 83 1.36 -0.61 -21.67
C CYS A 83 1.08 -1.00 -20.22
N TYR A 84 1.94 -0.67 -19.25
CA TYR A 84 1.70 -0.95 -17.83
C TYR A 84 1.20 0.29 -17.08
N PRO A 85 -0.13 0.44 -16.92
CA PRO A 85 -0.71 1.59 -16.22
C PRO A 85 -0.26 1.65 -14.75
N GLY A 86 0.05 0.51 -14.13
CA GLY A 86 0.62 0.43 -12.78
C GLY A 86 1.93 1.22 -12.62
N LEU A 87 2.85 1.08 -13.58
CA LEU A 87 4.10 1.83 -13.57
C LEU A 87 3.88 3.32 -13.81
N HIS A 88 3.01 3.67 -14.76
CA HIS A 88 2.68 5.07 -15.06
C HIS A 88 2.09 5.79 -13.84
N ALA A 89 1.15 5.13 -13.15
CA ALA A 89 0.55 5.65 -11.92
C ALA A 89 1.61 5.85 -10.82
N LEU A 90 2.51 4.88 -10.65
CA LEU A 90 3.59 4.96 -9.67
C LEU A 90 4.55 6.13 -9.96
N TRP A 91 4.95 6.34 -11.22
CA TRP A 91 5.86 7.43 -11.59
C TRP A 91 5.21 8.81 -11.41
N LEU A 92 3.95 8.96 -11.83
CA LEU A 92 3.17 10.18 -11.61
C LEU A 92 2.99 10.45 -10.11
N HIS A 93 2.70 9.41 -9.32
CA HIS A 93 2.64 9.52 -7.86
C HIS A 93 3.99 9.97 -7.29
N ARG A 94 5.12 9.37 -7.68
CA ARG A 94 6.44 9.76 -7.14
C ARG A 94 6.75 11.24 -7.44
N ALA A 95 6.37 11.75 -8.62
CA ALA A 95 6.48 13.18 -8.95
C ALA A 95 5.54 14.04 -8.08
N ALA A 96 4.27 13.64 -7.96
CA ALA A 96 3.28 14.33 -7.12
C ALA A 96 3.69 14.34 -5.64
N HIS A 97 4.18 13.23 -5.11
CA HIS A 97 4.67 13.07 -3.74
C HIS A 97 5.87 13.98 -3.46
N ALA A 98 6.79 14.12 -4.42
CA ALA A 98 7.91 15.04 -4.30
C ALA A 98 7.45 16.52 -4.27
N LEU A 99 6.40 16.89 -5.00
CA LEU A 99 5.78 18.21 -4.92
C LEU A 99 5.03 18.41 -3.60
N TRP A 100 4.34 17.36 -3.13
CA TRP A 100 3.61 17.34 -1.86
C TRP A 100 4.56 17.58 -0.67
N LYS A 101 5.70 16.89 -0.61
CA LYS A 101 6.71 17.11 0.45
C LYS A 101 7.34 18.50 0.44
N ARG A 102 7.32 19.20 -0.70
CA ARG A 102 7.79 20.59 -0.82
C ARG A 102 6.72 21.61 -0.43
N GLY A 103 5.53 21.16 -0.01
CA GLY A 103 4.43 22.04 0.38
C GLY A 103 3.79 22.78 -0.81
N VAL A 104 3.97 22.29 -2.04
CA VAL A 104 3.34 22.92 -3.21
C VAL A 104 1.82 22.72 -3.12
N PRO A 105 1.02 23.80 -3.07
CA PRO A 105 -0.42 23.68 -2.96
C PRO A 105 -1.04 23.23 -4.28
N VAL A 106 -2.12 22.44 -4.22
CA VAL A 106 -2.99 22.03 -5.34
C VAL A 106 -2.35 21.19 -6.46
N LEU A 107 -1.18 21.55 -6.96
CA LEU A 107 -0.51 20.87 -8.07
C LEU A 107 -0.30 19.37 -7.84
N PRO A 108 0.15 18.89 -6.66
CA PRO A 108 0.24 17.44 -6.41
C PRO A 108 -1.10 16.73 -6.61
N ARG A 109 -2.22 17.37 -6.24
CA ARG A 109 -3.57 16.82 -6.42
C ARG A 109 -3.98 16.72 -7.86
N LEU A 110 -3.68 17.76 -8.65
CA LEU A 110 -3.97 17.75 -10.07
C LEU A 110 -3.19 16.64 -10.79
N VAL A 111 -1.91 16.45 -10.45
CA VAL A 111 -1.10 15.35 -11.02
C VAL A 111 -1.68 13.98 -10.62
N SER A 112 -2.10 13.81 -9.36
CA SER A 112 -2.75 12.58 -8.90
C SER A 112 -4.07 12.30 -9.64
N GLN A 113 -4.92 13.31 -9.82
CA GLN A 113 -6.19 13.16 -10.55
C GLN A 113 -5.99 12.93 -12.05
N PHE A 114 -4.97 13.55 -12.65
CA PHE A 114 -4.57 13.25 -14.02
C PHE A 114 -4.09 11.80 -14.16
N GLY A 115 -3.26 11.33 -13.22
CA GLY A 115 -2.83 9.93 -13.16
C GLY A 115 -4.00 8.97 -13.05
N ARG A 116 -4.96 9.25 -12.17
CA ARG A 116 -6.22 8.50 -12.05
C ARG A 116 -7.00 8.47 -13.36
N PHE A 117 -7.12 9.60 -14.05
CA PHE A 117 -7.86 9.69 -15.30
C PHE A 117 -7.26 8.81 -16.41
N VAL A 118 -5.92 8.79 -16.55
CA VAL A 118 -5.26 8.03 -17.63
C VAL A 118 -5.00 6.56 -17.29
N THR A 119 -4.85 6.21 -16.01
CA THR A 119 -4.49 4.84 -15.58
C THR A 119 -5.62 4.07 -14.90
N GLY A 120 -6.67 4.74 -14.42
CA GLY A 120 -7.69 4.13 -13.56
C GLY A 120 -7.22 3.81 -12.13
N ILE A 121 -5.99 4.20 -11.76
CA ILE A 121 -5.37 3.98 -10.45
C ILE A 121 -5.31 5.32 -9.71
N GLU A 122 -5.91 5.38 -8.52
CA GLU A 122 -5.89 6.56 -7.67
C GLU A 122 -4.85 6.40 -6.56
N ILE A 123 -3.77 7.19 -6.63
CA ILE A 123 -2.77 7.25 -5.56
C ILE A 123 -2.68 8.68 -5.06
N HIS A 124 -2.97 8.84 -3.78
CA HIS A 124 -2.91 10.12 -3.11
C HIS A 124 -1.44 10.63 -3.02
N PRO A 125 -1.14 11.93 -3.26
CA PRO A 125 0.23 12.45 -3.19
C PRO A 125 0.89 12.31 -1.81
N GLY A 126 0.11 12.39 -0.73
CA GLY A 126 0.55 12.14 0.64
C GLY A 126 0.91 10.69 0.98
N ALA A 127 0.48 9.69 0.18
CA ALA A 127 0.78 8.30 0.45
C ALA A 127 2.30 8.06 0.40
N THR A 128 2.81 7.18 1.27
CA THR A 128 4.21 6.78 1.26
C THR A 128 4.34 5.41 0.63
N ILE A 129 5.12 5.33 -0.45
CA ILE A 129 5.31 4.09 -1.21
C ILE A 129 6.80 3.77 -1.31
N GLY A 130 7.13 2.56 -0.88
CA GLY A 130 8.44 1.95 -1.00
C GLY A 130 8.89 1.70 -2.44
N GLU A 131 9.81 0.75 -2.57
CA GLU A 131 10.44 0.34 -3.81
C GLU A 131 9.90 -1.01 -4.28
N GLY A 132 9.84 -1.23 -5.59
CA GLY A 132 9.35 -2.50 -6.12
C GLY A 132 7.86 -2.74 -5.87
N LEU A 133 7.05 -1.69 -5.68
CA LEU A 133 5.59 -1.81 -5.74
C LEU A 133 5.20 -2.27 -7.15
N PHE A 134 4.50 -3.39 -7.23
CA PHE A 134 3.93 -3.91 -8.46
C PHE A 134 2.40 -3.80 -8.40
N ILE A 135 1.80 -3.06 -9.34
CA ILE A 135 0.35 -2.94 -9.46
C ILE A 135 -0.07 -3.69 -10.72
N ASP A 136 -0.66 -4.86 -10.54
CA ASP A 136 -1.14 -5.69 -11.65
C ASP A 136 -2.60 -5.40 -11.94
N HIS A 137 -2.93 -5.28 -13.23
CA HIS A 137 -4.28 -4.95 -13.71
C HIS A 137 -4.95 -3.75 -13.00
N GLY A 138 -4.19 -2.77 -12.52
CA GLY A 138 -4.58 -1.83 -11.44
C GLY A 138 -5.85 -0.98 -11.55
N ALA A 139 -6.71 -1.14 -12.55
CA ALA A 139 -8.01 -0.49 -12.63
C ALA A 139 -8.78 -0.58 -11.29
N GLY A 140 -9.21 0.56 -10.77
CA GLY A 140 -9.97 0.64 -9.53
C GLY A 140 -9.13 0.54 -8.25
N VAL A 141 -7.80 0.51 -8.34
CA VAL A 141 -6.94 0.60 -7.16
C VAL A 141 -7.02 2.01 -6.56
N VAL A 142 -7.22 2.09 -5.24
CA VAL A 142 -7.31 3.34 -4.48
C VAL A 142 -6.36 3.30 -3.28
N ILE A 143 -5.39 4.21 -3.23
CA ILE A 143 -4.43 4.36 -2.13
C ILE A 143 -4.59 5.73 -1.50
N GLY A 144 -5.07 5.75 -0.27
CA GLY A 144 -5.43 6.99 0.43
C GLY A 144 -4.26 7.78 1.02
N GLU A 145 -4.60 8.92 1.64
CA GLU A 145 -3.65 9.98 2.05
C GLU A 145 -2.51 9.53 2.92
N THR A 146 -2.84 8.81 3.98
CA THR A 146 -1.89 8.43 5.02
C THR A 146 -1.53 6.96 4.89
N ALA A 147 -1.73 6.37 3.71
CA ALA A 147 -1.36 5.00 3.45
C ALA A 147 0.16 4.91 3.40
N GLU A 148 0.69 3.87 4.01
CA GLU A 148 2.10 3.50 3.92
C GLU A 148 2.16 2.12 3.27
N VAL A 149 2.95 1.99 2.22
CA VAL A 149 3.18 0.74 1.50
C VAL A 149 4.68 0.48 1.50
N GLY A 150 5.07 -0.65 2.07
CA GLY A 150 6.44 -1.12 2.13
C GLY A 150 7.05 -1.49 0.78
N ASP A 151 8.18 -2.18 0.84
CA ASP A 151 8.93 -2.63 -0.32
C ASP A 151 8.38 -3.96 -0.85
N ASN A 152 8.51 -4.16 -2.16
CA ASN A 152 8.14 -5.40 -2.86
C ASN A 152 6.68 -5.83 -2.70
N VAL A 153 5.78 -4.88 -2.46
CA VAL A 153 4.35 -5.15 -2.37
C VAL A 153 3.76 -5.38 -3.76
N THR A 154 2.81 -6.32 -3.87
CA THR A 154 2.02 -6.57 -5.07
C THR A 154 0.55 -6.26 -4.80
N ILE A 155 -0.07 -5.45 -5.65
CA ILE A 155 -1.47 -5.03 -5.55
C ILE A 155 -2.19 -5.37 -6.84
N TYR A 156 -3.29 -6.12 -6.74
CA TYR A 156 -4.15 -6.42 -7.89
C TYR A 156 -5.27 -5.37 -8.06
N GLN A 157 -6.03 -5.50 -9.15
CA GLN A 157 -7.14 -4.61 -9.50
C GLN A 157 -8.17 -4.44 -8.38
N GLY A 158 -8.80 -3.26 -8.31
CA GLY A 158 -9.92 -2.99 -7.38
C GLY A 158 -9.56 -2.97 -5.89
N VAL A 159 -8.28 -3.03 -5.53
CA VAL A 159 -7.83 -2.96 -4.13
C VAL A 159 -7.97 -1.54 -3.58
N THR A 160 -8.48 -1.42 -2.35
CA THR A 160 -8.58 -0.14 -1.64
C THR A 160 -7.77 -0.17 -0.36
N LEU A 161 -6.84 0.79 -0.19
CA LEU A 161 -6.21 1.16 1.08
C LEU A 161 -6.91 2.43 1.60
N GLY A 162 -8.05 2.22 2.26
CA GLY A 162 -9.05 3.23 2.55
C GLY A 162 -9.06 3.70 4.00
N GLY A 163 -9.65 4.88 4.21
CA GLY A 163 -9.85 5.43 5.54
C GLY A 163 -11.15 4.97 6.20
N THR A 164 -11.21 5.02 7.53
CA THR A 164 -12.47 4.92 8.30
C THR A 164 -12.76 6.22 9.04
N GLY A 165 -14.04 6.58 9.16
CA GLY A 165 -14.48 7.77 9.91
C GLY A 165 -14.18 9.12 9.25
N LYS A 166 -14.35 10.20 10.03
CA LYS A 166 -14.14 11.60 9.62
C LYS A 166 -12.94 12.27 10.31
N GLU A 167 -12.16 11.51 11.07
CA GLU A 167 -11.07 12.07 11.87
C GLU A 167 -9.86 12.45 11.00
N THR A 168 -9.20 13.52 11.40
CA THR A 168 -8.00 14.04 10.75
C THR A 168 -6.76 13.38 11.36
N GLY A 169 -5.87 12.86 10.51
CA GLY A 169 -4.65 12.16 10.95
C GLY A 169 -4.44 10.84 10.20
N LYS A 170 -3.63 9.95 10.79
CA LYS A 170 -3.40 8.60 10.30
C LYS A 170 -4.70 7.80 10.36
N ARG A 171 -5.22 7.44 9.18
CA ARG A 171 -6.52 6.76 9.05
C ARG A 171 -6.55 5.68 7.98
N HIS A 172 -5.46 5.51 7.25
CA HIS A 172 -5.31 4.53 6.19
C HIS A 172 -4.29 3.45 6.60
N PRO A 173 -4.30 2.28 5.95
CA PRO A 173 -3.43 1.17 6.34
C PRO A 173 -1.93 1.48 6.26
N THR A 174 -1.16 0.81 7.11
CA THR A 174 0.29 0.60 6.93
C THR A 174 0.50 -0.84 6.50
N VAL A 175 1.09 -1.03 5.32
CA VAL A 175 1.40 -2.33 4.72
C VAL A 175 2.90 -2.54 4.76
N GLY A 176 3.34 -3.65 5.36
CA GLY A 176 4.75 -4.06 5.44
C GLY A 176 5.32 -4.55 4.11
N ASP A 177 6.47 -5.19 4.19
CA ASP A 177 7.24 -5.61 3.02
C ASP A 177 6.79 -6.98 2.49
N ASN A 178 6.97 -7.19 1.18
CA ASN A 178 6.65 -8.45 0.49
C ASN A 178 5.19 -8.91 0.64
N VAL A 179 4.27 -7.97 0.84
CA VAL A 179 2.83 -8.25 0.95
C VAL A 179 2.21 -8.43 -0.42
N VAL A 180 1.31 -9.41 -0.56
CA VAL A 180 0.48 -9.58 -1.76
C VAL A 180 -0.97 -9.29 -1.41
N ILE A 181 -1.59 -8.34 -2.10
CA ILE A 181 -2.98 -7.95 -1.89
C ILE A 181 -3.82 -8.38 -3.09
N GLY A 182 -4.61 -9.44 -2.90
CA GLY A 182 -5.47 -10.03 -3.91
C GLY A 182 -6.53 -9.07 -4.45
N ALA A 183 -7.04 -9.38 -5.63
CA ALA A 183 -7.97 -8.52 -6.37
C ALA A 183 -9.21 -8.16 -5.55
N ALA A 184 -9.68 -6.93 -5.69
CA ALA A 184 -10.88 -6.38 -5.03
C ALA A 184 -10.86 -6.38 -3.48
N SER A 185 -9.70 -6.60 -2.85
CA SER A 185 -9.60 -6.57 -1.38
C SER A 185 -9.70 -5.15 -0.82
N GLN A 186 -10.39 -4.98 0.30
CA GLN A 186 -10.61 -3.69 0.96
C GLN A 186 -9.90 -3.68 2.31
N LEU A 187 -8.83 -2.90 2.44
CA LEU A 187 -8.13 -2.68 3.71
C LEU A 187 -8.54 -1.31 4.23
N LEU A 188 -9.26 -1.28 5.37
CA LEU A 188 -9.94 -0.09 5.84
C LEU A 188 -9.49 0.31 7.25
N GLY A 189 -9.08 1.57 7.39
CA GLY A 189 -8.70 2.16 8.68
C GLY A 189 -7.18 2.19 8.90
N SER A 190 -6.77 2.71 10.06
CA SER A 190 -5.36 2.74 10.47
C SER A 190 -4.91 1.38 11.01
N ILE A 191 -5.00 0.36 10.18
CA ILE A 191 -4.56 -1.01 10.50
C ILE A 191 -3.11 -1.25 10.06
N HIS A 192 -2.45 -2.18 10.72
CA HIS A 192 -1.10 -2.62 10.41
C HIS A 192 -1.11 -4.03 9.79
N ILE A 193 -0.55 -4.15 8.60
CA ILE A 193 -0.33 -5.43 7.92
C ILE A 193 1.17 -5.72 7.98
N GLY A 194 1.56 -6.78 8.67
CA GLY A 194 2.96 -7.18 8.78
C GLY A 194 3.58 -7.68 7.48
N ASP A 195 4.85 -8.01 7.54
CA ASP A 195 5.61 -8.47 6.37
C ASP A 195 5.18 -9.87 5.90
N ASN A 196 5.37 -10.15 4.61
CA ASN A 196 5.10 -11.46 3.99
C ASN A 196 3.64 -11.92 4.15
N VAL A 197 2.71 -10.98 4.29
CA VAL A 197 1.28 -11.28 4.39
C VAL A 197 0.65 -11.48 3.01
N LYS A 198 -0.26 -12.44 2.91
CA LYS A 198 -1.12 -12.64 1.73
C LYS A 198 -2.55 -12.25 2.06
N ILE A 199 -3.11 -11.26 1.38
CA ILE A 199 -4.54 -10.95 1.48
C ILE A 199 -5.26 -11.62 0.31
N GLY A 200 -6.18 -12.53 0.59
CA GLY A 200 -6.97 -13.22 -0.43
C GLY A 200 -7.93 -12.25 -1.13
N SER A 201 -8.22 -12.52 -2.40
CA SER A 201 -9.12 -11.68 -3.22
C SER A 201 -10.50 -11.49 -2.58
N GLY A 202 -11.04 -10.28 -2.68
CA GLY A 202 -12.35 -9.90 -2.14
C GLY A 202 -12.40 -9.80 -0.61
N SER A 203 -11.27 -9.93 0.09
CA SER A 203 -11.26 -9.86 1.55
C SER A 203 -11.50 -8.43 2.05
N VAL A 204 -12.16 -8.29 3.21
CA VAL A 204 -12.39 -6.99 3.86
C VAL A 204 -11.63 -6.95 5.18
N VAL A 205 -10.46 -6.34 5.18
CA VAL A 205 -9.55 -6.31 6.33
C VAL A 205 -9.77 -5.04 7.12
N VAL A 206 -10.20 -5.20 8.37
CA VAL A 206 -10.53 -4.11 9.31
C VAL A 206 -9.79 -4.23 10.64
N GLN A 207 -8.84 -5.17 10.73
CA GLN A 207 -8.00 -5.46 11.88
C GLN A 207 -6.57 -5.73 11.42
N ASP A 208 -5.63 -5.58 12.34
CA ASP A 208 -4.22 -5.84 12.07
C ASP A 208 -3.98 -7.31 11.69
N ALA A 209 -2.98 -7.52 10.84
CA ALA A 209 -2.56 -8.84 10.39
C ALA A 209 -1.09 -9.06 10.77
N PRO A 210 -0.76 -10.08 11.59
CA PRO A 210 0.62 -10.41 11.92
C PRO A 210 1.43 -10.81 10.67
N ALA A 211 2.75 -10.65 10.73
CA ALA A 211 3.64 -11.07 9.66
C ALA A 211 3.53 -12.57 9.35
N ASN A 212 3.79 -12.97 8.10
CA ASN A 212 3.74 -14.36 7.60
C ASN A 212 2.36 -15.04 7.74
N THR A 213 1.28 -14.27 7.68
CA THR A 213 -0.09 -14.81 7.72
C THR A 213 -0.79 -14.66 6.37
N THR A 214 -1.84 -15.45 6.17
CA THR A 214 -2.79 -15.23 5.08
C THR A 214 -4.07 -14.67 5.67
N VAL A 215 -4.70 -13.68 5.06
CA VAL A 215 -5.97 -13.10 5.52
C VAL A 215 -7.03 -13.32 4.45
N VAL A 216 -8.16 -13.89 4.82
CA VAL A 216 -9.26 -14.22 3.90
C VAL A 216 -10.62 -13.87 4.49
N GLY A 217 -11.57 -13.56 3.61
CA GLY A 217 -12.99 -13.44 3.96
C GLY A 217 -13.46 -12.01 4.24
N ASN A 218 -14.76 -11.89 4.54
CA ASN A 218 -15.43 -10.64 4.87
C ASN A 218 -16.31 -10.83 6.12
N PRO A 219 -15.91 -10.32 7.30
CA PRO A 219 -14.64 -9.64 7.56
C PRO A 219 -13.44 -10.58 7.46
N GLY A 220 -12.29 -10.02 7.08
CA GLY A 220 -11.03 -10.74 6.93
C GLY A 220 -10.57 -11.33 8.25
N ARG A 221 -10.13 -12.58 8.21
CA ARG A 221 -9.56 -13.30 9.35
C ARG A 221 -8.16 -13.78 9.02
N PRO A 222 -7.17 -13.53 9.88
CA PRO A 222 -5.85 -14.12 9.72
C PRO A 222 -5.96 -15.63 9.92
N VAL A 223 -5.38 -16.38 9.00
CA VAL A 223 -5.21 -17.82 9.01
C VAL A 223 -3.71 -18.09 8.90
N ILE A 224 -3.17 -18.81 9.87
CA ILE A 224 -1.76 -19.16 9.91
C ILE A 224 -1.51 -20.18 8.81
N SER A 225 -0.70 -19.82 7.83
CA SER A 225 -0.16 -20.78 6.86
C SER A 225 1.12 -21.35 7.48
N GLU A 226 1.21 -22.66 7.63
CA GLU A 226 2.37 -23.33 8.26
C GLU A 226 3.71 -22.85 7.66
N GLY A 227 4.44 -22.00 8.39
CA GLY A 227 5.90 -21.79 8.37
C GLY A 227 6.60 -21.38 7.06
N ALA A 228 5.94 -21.34 5.91
CA ALA A 228 6.61 -21.09 4.64
C ALA A 228 6.76 -19.58 4.36
N ARG A 229 8.03 -19.13 4.22
CA ARG A 229 8.34 -17.81 3.66
C ARG A 229 7.68 -17.67 2.30
N VAL A 230 6.91 -16.59 2.13
CA VAL A 230 6.21 -16.31 0.88
C VAL A 230 7.21 -15.85 -0.18
N GLY A 231 7.47 -16.72 -1.15
CA GLY A 231 8.05 -16.33 -2.43
C GLY A 231 7.03 -15.56 -3.28
N ILE A 232 7.54 -14.60 -4.04
CA ILE A 232 6.82 -13.84 -5.06
C ILE A 232 6.46 -14.77 -6.25
N PRO A 233 5.32 -14.64 -6.94
CA PRO A 233 3.99 -14.17 -6.53
C PRO A 233 2.96 -15.28 -6.84
N ASP A 234 2.64 -16.13 -5.87
CA ASP A 234 1.45 -16.97 -6.03
C ASP A 234 0.69 -17.06 -4.71
N ILE A 235 -0.48 -16.41 -4.69
CA ILE A 235 -1.52 -16.76 -3.75
C ILE A 235 -2.17 -17.99 -4.37
N ASP A 236 -1.95 -19.16 -3.77
CA ASP A 236 -2.68 -20.36 -4.17
C ASP A 236 -4.16 -20.19 -3.81
N TYR A 237 -4.91 -19.60 -4.73
CA TYR A 237 -6.35 -19.38 -4.59
C TYR A 237 -7.13 -20.69 -4.52
N THR A 238 -6.56 -21.80 -5.00
CA THR A 238 -7.22 -23.11 -5.02
C THR A 238 -7.31 -23.71 -3.62
N HIS A 239 -6.31 -23.45 -2.78
CA HIS A 239 -6.21 -24.03 -1.44
C HIS A 239 -6.20 -22.98 -0.33
N LEU A 240 -6.92 -21.86 -0.52
CA LEU A 240 -7.10 -20.88 0.55
C LEU A 240 -7.89 -21.50 1.71
N PRO A 241 -7.48 -21.24 2.97
CA PRO A 241 -8.26 -21.70 4.12
C PRO A 241 -9.64 -21.04 4.12
N ASP A 242 -10.68 -21.78 4.47
CA ASP A 242 -12.02 -21.22 4.69
C ASP A 242 -12.35 -21.26 6.20
N PRO A 243 -12.11 -20.17 6.94
CA PRO A 243 -12.34 -20.13 8.37
C PRO A 243 -13.82 -20.32 8.73
N VAL A 244 -14.75 -19.97 7.82
CA VAL A 244 -16.18 -20.15 8.05
C VAL A 244 -16.56 -21.61 7.87
N ALA A 245 -16.10 -22.27 6.80
CA ALA A 245 -16.33 -23.70 6.61
C ALA A 245 -15.71 -24.54 7.72
N GLU A 246 -14.50 -24.21 8.20
CA GLU A 246 -13.89 -24.90 9.33
C GLU A 246 -14.69 -24.71 10.63
N ALA A 247 -15.16 -23.48 10.91
CA ALA A 247 -16.05 -23.23 12.05
C ALA A 247 -17.36 -24.04 11.94
N MET A 248 -17.97 -24.09 10.75
CA MET A 248 -19.18 -24.88 10.51
C MET A 248 -18.94 -26.38 10.72
N LYS A 249 -17.82 -26.92 10.24
CA LYS A 249 -17.44 -28.33 10.49
C LYS A 249 -17.31 -28.61 11.99
N CYS A 250 -16.68 -27.71 12.75
CA CYS A 250 -16.57 -27.85 14.20
C CYS A 250 -17.94 -27.81 14.89
N LEU A 251 -18.83 -26.92 14.48
CA LEU A 251 -20.21 -26.86 15.01
C LEU A 251 -20.99 -28.14 14.72
N VAL A 252 -20.92 -28.67 13.50
CA VAL A 252 -21.60 -29.91 13.12
C VAL A 252 -21.06 -31.10 13.91
N ARG A 253 -19.74 -31.21 14.08
CA ARG A 253 -19.14 -32.27 14.93
C ARG A 253 -19.66 -32.18 16.36
N ARG A 254 -19.78 -30.96 16.92
CA ARG A 254 -20.30 -30.76 18.28
C ARG A 254 -21.78 -31.11 18.37
N MET A 255 -22.59 -30.80 17.36
CA MET A 255 -23.99 -31.21 17.31
C MET A 255 -24.14 -32.73 17.34
N VAL A 256 -23.40 -33.45 16.50
CA VAL A 256 -23.41 -34.93 16.48
C VAL A 256 -22.98 -35.50 17.84
N GLN A 257 -21.97 -34.92 18.47
CA GLN A 257 -21.53 -35.33 19.81
C GLN A 257 -22.63 -35.13 20.85
N LEU A 258 -23.30 -33.97 20.85
CA LEU A 258 -24.40 -33.68 21.76
C LEU A 258 -25.61 -34.59 21.52
N GLU A 259 -25.94 -34.91 20.27
CA GLU A 259 -27.01 -35.87 19.94
C GLU A 259 -26.70 -37.27 20.50
N ASN A 260 -25.45 -37.74 20.36
CA ASN A 260 -25.01 -39.01 20.93
C ASN A 260 -25.04 -39.01 22.47
N GLU A 261 -24.61 -37.92 23.11
CA GLU A 261 -24.69 -37.75 24.57
C GLU A 261 -26.15 -37.78 25.07
N ILE A 262 -27.05 -37.07 24.39
CA ILE A 262 -28.49 -37.08 24.71
C ILE A 262 -29.09 -38.47 24.53
N GLU A 263 -28.73 -39.19 23.47
CA GLU A 263 -29.21 -40.55 23.25
C GLU A 263 -28.72 -41.51 24.33
N ALA A 264 -27.45 -41.41 24.73
CA ALA A 264 -26.88 -42.20 25.82
C ALA A 264 -27.59 -41.92 27.16
N LEU A 265 -27.84 -40.65 27.47
CA LEU A 265 -28.58 -40.25 28.68
C LEU A 265 -30.04 -40.74 28.63
N ARG A 266 -30.71 -40.66 27.48
CA ARG A 266 -32.07 -41.20 27.31
C ARG A 266 -32.10 -42.70 27.53
N LYS A 267 -31.14 -43.45 26.98
CA LYS A 267 -31.02 -44.91 27.19
C LYS A 267 -30.79 -45.23 28.66
N ALA A 268 -29.91 -44.50 29.34
CA ALA A 268 -29.67 -44.67 30.77
C ALA A 268 -30.90 -44.32 31.63
N ALA A 269 -31.68 -43.31 31.24
CA ALA A 269 -32.93 -42.93 31.91
C ALA A 269 -34.10 -43.88 31.60
N LEU A 270 -34.03 -44.66 30.52
CA LEU A 270 -35.04 -45.64 30.09
C LEU A 270 -34.74 -47.06 30.60
N ASP A 271 -33.61 -47.29 31.27
CA ASP A 271 -33.34 -48.54 31.98
C ASP A 271 -34.18 -48.60 33.28
N PRO A 272 -35.21 -49.47 33.38
CA PRO A 272 -36.13 -49.49 34.52
C PRO A 272 -35.42 -49.76 35.86
N ALA A 273 -34.29 -50.47 35.85
CA ALA A 273 -33.52 -50.78 37.05
C ALA A 273 -32.79 -49.55 37.64
N ALA A 274 -32.35 -48.62 36.79
CA ALA A 274 -31.67 -47.40 37.22
C ALA A 274 -32.65 -46.34 37.75
N VAL A 275 -33.83 -46.21 37.13
CA VAL A 275 -34.90 -45.30 37.58
C VAL A 275 -35.44 -45.72 38.96
N GLN A 276 -35.55 -47.03 39.21
CA GLN A 276 -36.02 -47.55 40.49
C GLN A 276 -34.97 -47.43 41.61
N ALA A 277 -33.67 -47.47 41.27
CA ALA A 277 -32.57 -47.19 42.19
C ALA A 277 -32.44 -45.69 42.54
N LEU A 278 -32.63 -44.79 41.56
CA LEU A 278 -32.63 -43.33 41.78
C LEU A 278 -33.86 -42.80 42.54
N ALA A 279 -35.00 -43.51 42.44
CA ALA A 279 -36.21 -43.17 43.20
C ALA A 279 -36.18 -43.69 44.65
N SER A 280 -35.34 -44.68 44.95
CA SER A 280 -35.23 -45.29 46.28
C SER A 280 -34.06 -44.76 47.11
N ASP A 281 -33.04 -44.17 46.47
CA ASP A 281 -31.90 -43.58 47.16
C ASP A 281 -31.92 -42.04 47.04
N GLY A 282 -32.02 -41.37 48.19
CA GLY A 282 -32.14 -39.92 48.27
C GLY A 282 -30.91 -39.21 47.68
N ARG A 283 -31.06 -38.67 46.47
CA ARG A 283 -30.22 -37.64 45.79
C ARG A 283 -28.71 -37.68 46.06
N PRO A 284 -27.87 -38.02 45.06
CA PRO A 284 -26.55 -37.44 44.91
C PRO A 284 -26.60 -36.15 44.07
N HIS A 285 -25.87 -35.14 44.53
CA HIS A 285 -25.62 -33.84 43.90
C HIS A 285 -24.91 -34.01 42.53
N PRO A 286 -25.20 -33.19 41.50
CA PRO A 286 -24.70 -33.39 40.13
C PRO A 286 -23.25 -32.93 39.86
N ASP A 287 -22.35 -32.96 40.85
CA ASP A 287 -20.98 -32.44 40.69
C ASP A 287 -19.92 -33.49 40.30
N ARG A 288 -20.34 -34.64 39.79
CA ARG A 288 -19.40 -35.70 39.40
C ARG A 288 -19.82 -36.36 38.10
N LEU A 289 -19.54 -35.70 36.98
CA LEU A 289 -19.30 -36.39 35.70
C LEU A 289 -18.45 -35.47 34.81
N LEU A 290 -17.22 -35.96 34.57
CA LEU A 290 -16.32 -35.63 33.46
C LEU A 290 -15.55 -34.31 33.57
N SER A 291 -14.26 -34.45 33.85
CA SER A 291 -13.26 -33.39 33.72
C SER A 291 -13.22 -32.89 32.27
N ALA A 292 -13.20 -31.57 32.10
CA ALA A 292 -13.10 -30.84 30.84
C ALA A 292 -11.78 -31.02 30.07
N ALA A 293 -11.03 -32.10 30.31
CA ALA A 293 -9.65 -32.28 29.86
C ALA A 293 -9.50 -32.96 28.48
N ASP A 294 -10.57 -33.52 27.90
CA ASP A 294 -10.52 -34.14 26.56
C ASP A 294 -11.06 -33.22 25.45
N VAL A 295 -11.26 -31.93 25.78
CA VAL A 295 -11.81 -30.90 24.88
C VAL A 295 -10.66 -30.20 24.16
N ALA A 296 -10.09 -30.82 23.14
CA ALA A 296 -9.15 -30.15 22.24
C ALA A 296 -9.63 -30.25 20.79
N CYS A 297 -10.77 -29.63 20.51
CA CYS A 297 -10.81 -28.74 19.36
C CYS A 297 -10.70 -27.35 19.97
N ASP A 298 -9.48 -26.87 20.21
CA ASP A 298 -9.32 -25.46 20.53
C ASP A 298 -9.94 -24.68 19.37
N PRO A 299 -10.97 -23.84 19.61
CA PRO A 299 -11.43 -22.95 18.57
C PRO A 299 -10.24 -22.09 18.17
N PRO A 300 -9.98 -21.84 16.87
CA PRO A 300 -8.93 -20.91 16.48
C PRO A 300 -9.19 -19.60 17.22
N ARG A 301 -8.23 -19.17 18.05
CA ARG A 301 -8.36 -17.92 18.80
C ARG A 301 -8.59 -16.80 17.80
N LEU A 302 -9.79 -16.23 17.83
CA LEU A 302 -10.17 -15.12 16.97
C LEU A 302 -9.45 -13.80 17.35
N ASP A 303 -8.57 -13.83 18.36
CA ASP A 303 -7.83 -12.69 18.88
C ASP A 303 -6.40 -12.54 18.33
N GLY A 304 -5.94 -13.46 17.47
CA GLY A 304 -4.64 -13.35 16.80
C GLY A 304 -3.41 -13.61 17.67
N THR A 305 -3.58 -14.19 18.87
CA THR A 305 -2.44 -14.62 19.70
C THR A 305 -1.87 -15.97 19.19
N PRO A 306 -0.53 -16.12 19.04
CA PRO A 306 0.07 -17.38 18.60
C PRO A 306 0.08 -18.44 19.71
N ASP A 307 -0.20 -19.70 19.34
CA ASP A 307 -0.11 -20.86 20.23
C ASP A 307 1.36 -21.31 20.39
N PHE A 308 1.81 -21.49 21.63
CA PHE A 308 3.12 -22.08 21.97
C PHE A 308 3.02 -23.58 22.18
#